data_AF-A0A358QR37-F1
#
_entry.id   AF-A0A358QR37-F1
#
_cell.length_a   1.000
_cell.length_b   1.000
_cell.length_c   1.000
_cell.angle_alpha   90.00
_cell.angle_beta   90.00
_cell.angle_gamma   90.00
#
_symmetry.space_group_name_H-M   'P 1'
#
loop_
_entity.id
_entity.type
_entity.pdbx_description
1 polymer ?
#
loop_
_entity_poly.entity_id
_entity_poly.type
_entity_poly.pdbx_seq_one_letter_code
_entity_poly.pdbx_strand_id
1 'polypeptide(L)'
;MKQRISVERLQELSSEQRERLREWWKPQDEDWYIYDGGIYSVIEYPKVEKGSLPLLSIGQCIELLAEKDMIHLQSVFAKISHGILSPDEIIDALFAALKSVL
;
A
#
# COMPACT_ATOMS: atom_id res chain seq x y z
N MET A 1 0.24 4.35 16.08
CA MET A 1 -0.86 4.38 15.07
C MET A 1 -0.40 3.58 13.85
N LYS A 2 -1.26 2.70 13.30
CA LYS A 2 -0.97 2.03 12.01
C LYS A 2 -1.13 3.08 10.91
N GLN A 3 -0.05 3.73 10.49
CA GLN A 3 -0.09 4.66 9.36
C GLN A 3 -0.42 3.88 8.07
N ARG A 4 -1.35 4.40 7.27
CA ARG A 4 -1.84 3.82 6.01
C ARG A 4 -1.68 4.83 4.90
N ILE A 5 -1.60 4.35 3.67
CA ILE A 5 -1.67 5.21 2.50
C ILE A 5 -3.01 5.96 2.52
N SER A 6 -2.96 7.25 2.17
CA SER A 6 -4.17 8.06 2.11
C SER A 6 -4.95 7.78 0.83
N VAL A 7 -6.24 8.12 0.85
CA VAL A 7 -7.12 7.98 -0.34
C VAL A 7 -6.60 8.83 -1.49
N GLU A 8 -6.09 10.02 -1.19
CA GLU A 8 -5.53 10.96 -2.16
C GLU A 8 -4.32 10.34 -2.86
N ARG A 9 -3.44 9.65 -2.12
CA ARG A 9 -2.27 8.96 -2.69
C ARG A 9 -2.68 7.82 -3.62
N LEU A 10 -3.71 7.05 -3.27
CA LEU A 10 -4.26 6.01 -4.16
C LEU A 10 -4.80 6.59 -5.47
N GLN A 11 -5.37 7.80 -5.43
CA GLN A 11 -5.87 8.46 -6.62
C GLN A 11 -4.74 8.86 -7.59
N GLU A 12 -3.51 9.04 -7.11
CA GLU A 12 -2.34 9.31 -7.95
C GLU A 12 -1.87 8.12 -8.80
N LEU A 13 -2.39 6.91 -8.54
CA LEU A 13 -2.08 5.72 -9.32
C LEU A 13 -2.82 5.75 -10.67
N SER A 14 -2.11 5.38 -11.74
CA SER A 14 -2.73 5.16 -13.05
C SER A 14 -3.70 3.98 -13.02
N SER A 15 -4.55 3.85 -14.03
CA SER A 15 -5.46 2.69 -14.15
C SER A 15 -4.73 1.36 -14.18
N GLU A 16 -3.54 1.30 -14.81
CA GLU A 16 -2.71 0.09 -14.87
C GLU A 16 -2.12 -0.25 -13.48
N GLN A 17 -1.61 0.76 -12.77
CA GLN A 17 -1.06 0.58 -11.43
C GLN A 17 -2.14 0.14 -10.42
N ARG A 18 -3.35 0.67 -10.55
CA ARG A 18 -4.51 0.26 -9.75
C ARG A 18 -4.87 -1.20 -10.00
N GLU A 19 -4.81 -1.66 -11.25
CA GLU A 19 -5.08 -3.07 -11.57
C GLU A 19 -4.00 -3.99 -11.00
N ARG A 20 -2.72 -3.67 -11.21
CA ARG A 20 -1.62 -4.45 -10.60
C ARG A 20 -1.71 -4.50 -9.08
N LEU A 21 -2.04 -3.37 -8.45
CA LEU A 21 -2.22 -3.32 -7.00
C LEU A 21 -3.36 -4.24 -6.54
N ARG A 22 -4.47 -4.31 -7.29
CA ARG A 22 -5.57 -5.25 -7.02
C ARG A 22 -5.13 -6.70 -7.16
N GLU A 23 -4.36 -7.02 -8.19
CA GLU A 23 -3.86 -8.38 -8.41
C GLU A 23 -2.90 -8.84 -7.31
N TRP A 24 -2.09 -7.91 -6.79
CA TRP A 24 -1.08 -8.22 -5.78
C TRP A 24 -1.65 -8.23 -4.37
N TRP A 25 -2.70 -7.43 -4.13
CA TRP A 25 -3.35 -7.39 -2.83
C TRP A 25 -4.12 -8.68 -2.57
N LYS A 26 -3.74 -9.37 -1.50
CA LYS A 26 -4.45 -10.53 -0.95
C LYS A 26 -5.20 -10.04 0.29
N PRO A 27 -6.51 -9.73 0.21
CA PRO A 27 -7.25 -9.14 1.32
C PRO A 27 -7.21 -10.04 2.55
N GLN A 28 -6.90 -9.45 3.70
CA GLN A 28 -6.96 -10.10 5.00
C GLN A 28 -8.09 -9.51 5.83
N ASP A 29 -8.54 -10.23 6.85
CA ASP A 29 -9.52 -9.71 7.80
C ASP A 29 -9.01 -8.41 8.42
N GLU A 30 -9.92 -7.45 8.59
CA GLU A 30 -9.65 -6.09 9.07
C GLU A 30 -8.79 -5.21 8.13
N ASP A 31 -8.49 -5.66 6.90
CA ASP A 31 -7.90 -4.79 5.90
C ASP A 31 -8.86 -3.66 5.51
N TRP A 32 -8.31 -2.48 5.29
CA TRP A 32 -9.09 -1.32 4.87
C TRP A 32 -8.98 -1.16 3.36
N TYR A 33 -10.07 -0.78 2.71
CA TYR A 33 -10.10 -0.53 1.28
C TYR A 33 -11.09 0.58 0.94
N ILE A 34 -10.90 1.17 -0.24
CA ILE A 34 -11.85 2.12 -0.82
C ILE A 34 -12.67 1.45 -1.92
N TYR A 35 -13.98 1.67 -1.87
CA TYR A 35 -14.94 1.24 -2.88
C TYR A 35 -16.04 2.29 -3.01
N ASP A 36 -16.45 2.65 -4.23
CA ASP A 36 -17.52 3.63 -4.49
C ASP A 36 -17.41 4.95 -3.67
N GLY A 37 -16.19 5.43 -3.45
CA GLY A 37 -15.91 6.64 -2.67
C GLY A 37 -16.00 6.48 -1.14
N GLY A 38 -16.38 5.31 -0.63
CA GLY A 38 -16.42 4.98 0.79
C GLY A 38 -15.22 4.16 1.25
N ILE A 39 -14.85 4.30 2.53
CA ILE A 39 -13.83 3.47 3.19
C ILE A 39 -14.54 2.33 3.91
N TYR A 40 -14.09 1.10 3.65
CA TYR A 40 -14.63 -0.13 4.19
C TYR A 40 -13.52 -0.95 4.84
N SER A 41 -13.93 -1.90 5.68
CA SER A 41 -13.04 -2.92 6.25
C SER A 41 -13.47 -4.30 5.78
N VAL A 42 -12.50 -5.20 5.57
CA VAL A 42 -12.76 -6.61 5.28
C VAL A 42 -13.27 -7.26 6.56
N ILE A 43 -14.55 -7.63 6.58
CA ILE A 43 -15.17 -8.33 7.72
C ILE A 43 -15.11 -9.85 7.50
N GLU A 44 -15.26 -10.31 6.26
CA GLU A 44 -15.26 -11.72 5.89
C GLU A 44 -14.83 -11.88 4.43
N TYR A 45 -13.75 -12.62 4.17
CA TYR A 45 -13.31 -12.97 2.82
C TYR A 45 -14.24 -14.04 2.20
N PRO A 46 -14.64 -13.96 0.90
CA PRO A 46 -14.20 -13.03 -0.14
C PRO A 46 -15.21 -11.91 -0.47
N LYS A 47 -15.86 -11.26 0.51
CA LYS A 47 -16.86 -10.19 0.25
C LYS A 47 -16.27 -8.84 -0.19
N VAL A 48 -15.07 -8.82 -0.78
CA VAL A 48 -14.46 -7.58 -1.26
C VAL A 48 -15.03 -7.23 -2.63
N GLU A 49 -15.60 -6.04 -2.74
CA GLU A 49 -16.24 -5.58 -3.96
C GLU A 49 -15.25 -5.43 -5.12
N LYS A 50 -15.68 -5.78 -6.33
CA LYS A 50 -14.81 -5.70 -7.52
C LYS A 50 -14.43 -4.24 -7.79
N GLY A 51 -13.14 -4.00 -7.98
CA GLY A 51 -12.59 -2.66 -8.22
C GLY A 51 -12.12 -1.94 -6.95
N SER A 52 -12.31 -2.55 -5.77
CA SER A 52 -11.77 -2.06 -4.50
C SER A 52 -10.26 -1.86 -4.56
N LEU A 53 -9.75 -0.83 -3.88
CA LEU A 53 -8.31 -0.59 -3.74
C LEU A 53 -7.91 -0.62 -2.26
N PRO A 54 -6.83 -1.33 -1.89
CA PRO A 54 -6.40 -1.43 -0.50
C PRO A 54 -5.84 -0.12 0.03
N LEU A 55 -6.18 0.23 1.27
CA LEU A 55 -5.50 1.23 2.09
C LEU A 55 -4.37 0.54 2.87
N LEU A 56 -3.31 0.20 2.14
CA LEU A 56 -2.14 -0.49 2.69
C LEU A 56 -1.55 0.25 3.88
N SER A 57 -1.29 -0.48 4.96
CA SER A 57 -0.41 -0.01 6.05
C SER A 57 1.07 -0.11 5.68
N ILE A 58 1.93 0.52 6.49
CA ILE A 58 3.39 0.35 6.42
C ILE A 58 3.77 -1.14 6.30
N GLY A 59 3.22 -2.00 7.16
CA GLY A 59 3.54 -3.43 7.16
C GLY A 59 3.18 -4.11 5.83
N GLN A 60 2.00 -3.80 5.30
CA GLN A 60 1.54 -4.37 4.03
C GLN A 60 2.35 -3.86 2.83
N CYS A 61 2.77 -2.59 2.84
CA CYS A 61 3.70 -2.09 1.83
C CYS A 61 5.05 -2.81 1.89
N ILE A 62 5.58 -3.06 3.09
CA ILE A 62 6.83 -3.82 3.29
C ILE A 62 6.68 -5.25 2.80
N GLU A 63 5.59 -5.93 3.15
CA GLU A 63 5.32 -7.31 2.72
C GLU A 63 5.22 -7.41 1.20
N LEU A 64 4.47 -6.51 0.56
CA LEU A 64 4.36 -6.47 -0.90
C LEU A 64 5.71 -6.20 -1.57
N LEU A 65 6.46 -5.21 -1.09
CA LEU A 65 7.78 -4.91 -1.64
C LEU A 65 8.78 -6.04 -1.37
N ALA A 66 8.73 -6.72 -0.23
CA ALA A 66 9.59 -7.87 0.05
C ALA A 66 9.31 -9.03 -0.93
N GLU A 67 8.05 -9.22 -1.33
CA GLU A 67 7.65 -10.25 -2.31
C GLU A 67 8.01 -9.84 -3.76
N LYS A 68 7.88 -8.56 -4.11
CA LYS A 68 7.93 -8.09 -5.51
C LYS A 68 9.22 -7.38 -5.90
N ASP A 69 9.81 -6.59 -5.01
CA ASP A 69 11.02 -5.82 -5.28
C ASP A 69 11.79 -5.48 -3.99
N MET A 70 12.68 -6.40 -3.63
CA MET A 70 13.53 -6.26 -2.44
C MET A 70 14.56 -5.12 -2.57
N ILE A 71 14.92 -4.70 -3.79
CA ILE A 71 15.90 -3.63 -4.01
C ILE A 71 15.31 -2.29 -3.58
N HIS A 72 14.08 -2.00 -4.00
CA HIS A 72 13.38 -0.78 -3.61
C HIS A 72 13.11 -0.75 -2.09
N LEU A 73 12.76 -1.89 -1.49
CA LEU A 73 12.60 -2.00 -0.04
C LEU A 73 13.89 -1.68 0.73
N GLN A 74 15.03 -2.24 0.29
CA GLN A 74 16.34 -1.97 0.90
C GLN A 74 16.72 -0.49 0.78
N SER A 75 16.42 0.16 -0.34
CA SER A 75 16.62 1.59 -0.54
C SER A 75 15.84 2.43 0.48
N VAL A 76 14.58 2.08 0.75
CA VAL A 76 13.78 2.75 1.78
C VAL A 76 14.39 2.53 3.17
N PHE A 77 14.76 1.29 3.52
CA PHE A 77 15.37 1.00 4.82
C PHE A 77 16.73 1.69 5.03
N ALA A 78 17.53 1.85 3.98
CA ALA A 78 18.77 2.62 4.05
C ALA A 78 18.47 4.08 4.43
N LYS A 79 17.47 4.71 3.80
CA LYS A 79 17.07 6.08 4.14
C LYS A 79 16.59 6.22 5.58
N ILE A 80 15.83 5.25 6.09
CA ILE A 80 15.42 5.21 7.50
C ILE A 80 16.64 5.11 8.42
N SER A 81 17.56 4.18 8.12
CA SER A 81 18.76 3.92 8.94
C SER A 81 19.71 5.11 8.98
N HIS A 82 19.77 5.89 7.89
CA HIS A 82 20.54 7.13 7.83
C HIS A 82 19.82 8.34 8.44
N GLY A 83 18.62 8.16 9.01
CA GLY A 83 17.84 9.25 9.60
C GLY A 83 17.34 10.28 8.58
N ILE A 84 17.24 9.89 7.30
CA ILE A 84 16.80 10.77 6.21
C ILE A 84 15.28 10.95 6.23
N LEU A 85 14.55 9.91 6.65
CA LEU A 85 13.09 9.91 6.72
C LEU A 85 12.62 10.09 8.16
N SER A 86 11.72 11.04 8.36
CA SER A 86 10.93 11.13 9.59
C SER A 86 9.89 9.99 9.66
N PRO A 87 9.38 9.65 10.86
CA PRO A 87 8.37 8.60 11.01
C PRO A 87 7.15 8.76 10.11
N ASP A 88 6.71 10.00 9.86
CA ASP A 88 5.53 10.29 9.04
C ASP A 88 5.80 10.16 7.53
N GLU A 89 7.07 10.23 7.10
CA GLU A 89 7.46 10.08 5.70
C GLU A 89 7.68 8.61 5.29
N ILE A 90 7.68 7.68 6.25
CA ILE A 90 7.94 6.25 5.98
C ILE A 90 6.87 5.68 5.05
N ILE A 91 5.59 5.95 5.32
CA ILE A 91 4.51 5.43 4.49
C ILE A 91 4.55 6.01 3.07
N ASP A 92 4.88 7.29 2.94
CA ASP A 92 5.02 7.96 1.65
C ASP A 92 6.22 7.40 0.86
N ALA A 93 7.35 7.16 1.51
CA ALA A 93 8.53 6.56 0.88
C ALA A 93 8.26 5.11 0.43
N LEU A 94 7.58 4.32 1.26
CA LEU A 94 7.17 2.95 0.90
C LEU A 94 6.16 2.94 -0.23
N PHE A 95 5.19 3.86 -0.23
CA PHE A 95 4.21 3.96 -1.31
C PHE A 95 4.85 4.42 -2.62
N ALA A 96 5.80 5.35 -2.57
CA ALA A 96 6.56 5.79 -3.75
C ALA A 96 7.38 4.63 -4.35
N ALA A 97 8.02 3.82 -3.50
CA ALA A 97 8.72 2.61 -3.91
C ALA A 97 7.76 1.56 -4.50
N LEU A 98 6.57 1.38 -3.92
CA LEU A 98 5.57 0.48 -4.47
C LEU A 98 5.07 0.98 -5.84
N LYS A 99 4.83 2.29 -5.96
CA LYS A 99 4.39 2.93 -7.20
C LYS A 99 5.41 2.80 -8.33
N SER A 100 6.71 2.70 -8.05
CA SER A 100 7.71 2.51 -9.12
C SER A 100 7.77 1.09 -9.67
N VAL A 101 7.15 0.12 -8.97
CA VAL A 101 7.15 -1.29 -9.36
C VAL A 101 5.77 -1.81 -9.76
N LEU A 102 4.70 -1.08 -9.38
CA LEU A 102 3.37 -1.16 -9.97
C LEU A 102 3.39 -0.58 -11.39
#